data_AF-A0A2D9C966-F1
#
_entry.id   AF-A0A2D9C966-F1
#
_cell.length_a   1.000
_cell.length_b   1.000
_cell.length_c   1.000
_cell.angle_alpha   90.00
_cell.angle_beta   90.00
_cell.angle_gamma   90.00
#
_symmetry.space_group_name_H-M   'P 1'
#
loop_
_entity.id
_entity.type
_entity.pdbx_description
1 polymer ?
#
loop_
_entity_poly.entity_id
_entity_poly.type
_entity_poly.pdbx_seq_one_letter_code
_entity_poly.pdbx_strand_id
1 'polypeptide(L)' 'MAKGVKHYFKDGAEHKGGMHKHPDGKLMTGKTMSSASKKLYHYGQLSAKAKQKAKSGWGS' A
#
# COMPACT_ATOMS: atom_id res chain seq x y z
N MET A 1 3.79 -9.02 -8.85
CA MET A 1 3.13 -7.73 -8.58
C MET A 1 2.88 -7.09 -9.93
N ALA A 2 1.64 -6.71 -10.25
CA ALA A 2 1.34 -6.08 -11.52
C ALA A 2 2.12 -4.75 -11.64
N LYS A 3 2.95 -4.64 -12.67
CA LYS A 3 3.76 -3.46 -12.99
C LYS A 3 2.79 -2.27 -13.14
N GLY A 4 2.86 -1.28 -12.24
CA GLY A 4 2.05 -0.05 -12.32
C GLY A 4 0.89 0.08 -11.31
N VAL A 5 0.63 -0.92 -10.44
CA VAL A 5 -0.39 -0.75 -9.39
C VAL A 5 0.21 -0.04 -8.17
N LYS A 6 -0.35 1.12 -7.82
CA LYS A 6 -0.04 1.86 -6.58
C LYS A 6 -0.57 1.11 -5.36
N HIS A 7 0.21 1.10 -4.29
CA HIS A 7 -0.14 0.50 -3.00
C HIS A 7 -0.25 1.58 -1.94
N TYR A 8 -1.10 1.36 -0.95
CA TYR A 8 -1.42 2.39 0.04
C TYR A 8 -1.39 1.84 1.45
N PHE A 9 -1.07 2.70 2.40
CA PHE A 9 -1.36 2.46 3.79
C PHE A 9 -2.87 2.56 4.05
N LYS A 10 -3.32 2.11 5.24
CA LYS A 10 -4.74 2.12 5.63
C LYS A 10 -5.36 3.53 5.57
N ASP A 11 -4.56 4.57 5.78
CA ASP A 11 -4.99 5.97 5.73
C ASP A 11 -5.08 6.53 4.29
N GLY A 12 -4.60 5.77 3.29
CA GLY A 12 -4.60 6.17 1.89
C GLY A 12 -3.30 6.84 1.42
N ALA A 13 -2.27 6.94 2.27
CA ALA A 13 -0.95 7.39 1.83
C ALA A 13 -0.33 6.38 0.86
N GLU A 14 0.19 6.85 -0.27
CA GLU A 14 0.85 6.00 -1.26
C GLU A 14 2.20 5.50 -0.74
N HIS A 15 2.44 4.20 -0.89
CA HIS A 15 3.73 3.58 -0.61
C HIS A 15 4.50 3.38 -1.91
N LYS A 16 5.65 4.05 -2.02
CA LYS A 16 6.57 3.98 -3.17
C LYS A 16 7.82 3.13 -2.90
N GLY A 17 8.01 2.70 -1.65
CA GLY A 17 9.19 1.94 -1.24
C GLY A 17 9.09 0.44 -1.53
N GLY A 18 10.11 -0.30 -1.10
CA GLY A 18 10.11 -1.76 -1.18
C GLY A 18 8.92 -2.37 -0.46
N MET A 19 8.40 -3.48 -0.99
CA MET A 19 7.38 -4.30 -0.33
C MET A 19 7.66 -5.78 -0.56
N HIS A 20 7.03 -6.61 0.24
CA HIS A 20 6.99 -8.05 0.03
C HIS A 20 5.57 -8.58 0.25
N LYS A 21 5.28 -9.73 -0.36
CA LYS A 21 4.08 -10.50 -0.06
C LYS A 21 4.39 -11.39 1.13
N HIS A 22 3.63 -11.23 2.19
CA HIS A 22 3.72 -12.05 3.39
C HIS A 22 3.09 -13.43 3.12
N PRO A 23 3.54 -14.51 3.80
CA PRO A 23 3.00 -15.87 3.62
C PRO A 23 1.47 -15.98 3.74
N ASP A 24 0.85 -15.14 4.56
CA ASP A 24 -0.62 -15.06 4.74
C ASP A 24 -1.34 -14.30 3.60
N GLY A 25 -0.62 -13.94 2.54
CA GLY A 25 -1.13 -13.26 1.35
C GLY A 25 -1.20 -11.74 1.47
N LYS A 26 -0.89 -11.15 2.63
CA LYS A 26 -0.92 -9.69 2.81
C LYS A 26 0.29 -9.03 2.16
N LEU A 27 0.13 -7.79 1.71
CA LEU A 27 1.23 -6.96 1.25
C LEU A 27 1.75 -6.14 2.42
N MET A 28 3.07 -6.09 2.57
CA MET A 28 3.74 -5.49 3.72
C MET A 28 4.93 -4.64 3.27
N THR A 29 5.23 -3.55 3.98
CA THR A 29 6.37 -2.68 3.68
C THR A 29 7.71 -3.37 3.92
N GLY A 30 8.75 -2.89 3.23
CA GLY A 30 10.10 -3.39 3.34
C GLY A 30 10.38 -4.49 2.32
N LYS A 31 11.63 -4.57 1.86
CA LYS A 31 12.08 -5.57 0.88
C LYS A 31 12.07 -6.99 1.46
N THR A 32 12.25 -7.11 2.78
CA THR A 32 12.31 -8.37 3.53
C THR A 32 11.26 -8.38 4.64
N MET A 33 10.93 -9.58 5.12
CA MET A 33 9.98 -9.79 6.20
C MET A 33 10.59 -9.33 7.53
N SER A 34 9.94 -8.37 8.18
CA SER A 34 10.34 -7.83 9.48
C SER A 34 9.11 -7.58 10.35
N SER A 35 9.27 -7.65 11.66
CA SER A 35 8.22 -7.27 12.62
C SER A 35 7.82 -5.80 12.51
N ALA A 36 8.71 -4.94 11.98
CA ALA A 36 8.43 -3.53 11.73
C ALA A 36 7.64 -3.28 10.42
N SER A 37 7.42 -4.32 9.61
CA SER A 37 6.71 -4.18 8.35
C SER A 37 5.23 -3.81 8.58
N LYS A 38 4.77 -2.81 7.85
CA LYS A 38 3.39 -2.29 7.91
C LYS A 38 2.57 -2.83 6.76
N LYS A 39 1.28 -3.06 6.99
CA LYS A 39 0.37 -3.56 5.96
C LYS A 39 0.07 -2.52 4.89
N LEU A 40 0.07 -2.99 3.65
CA LEU A 40 -0.32 -2.27 2.44
C LEU A 40 -1.62 -2.82 1.86
N TYR A 41 -2.34 -1.95 1.17
CA TYR A 41 -3.67 -2.16 0.64
C TYR A 41 -3.74 -1.71 -0.81
N HIS A 42 -4.60 -2.38 -1.59
CA HIS A 42 -5.00 -1.88 -2.90
C HIS A 42 -6.01 -0.74 -2.74
N TYR A 43 -6.04 0.18 -3.72
CA TYR A 43 -6.96 1.32 -3.72
C TYR A 43 -8.43 0.91 -3.46
N GLY A 44 -8.89 -0.20 -4.04
CA GLY A 44 -10.24 -0.71 -3.85
C GLY A 44 -10.59 -1.06 -2.39
N GLN A 45 -9.59 -1.45 -1.60
CA GLN A 45 -9.74 -1.88 -0.20
C GLN A 45 -9.72 -0.72 0.81
N LEU A 46 -9.47 0.51 0.34
CA LEU A 46 -9.44 1.68 1.19
C LEU A 46 -10.86 2.17 1.53
N SER A 47 -11.00 2.83 2.69
CA SER A 47 -12.21 3.57 3.05
C SER A 47 -12.43 4.76 2.12
N ALA A 48 -13.65 5.31 2.08
CA ALA A 48 -13.96 6.47 1.24
C ALA A 48 -12.99 7.66 1.50
N LYS A 49 -12.69 7.94 2.77
CA LYS A 49 -11.74 8.99 3.18
C LYS A 49 -10.31 8.69 2.70
N ALA A 50 -9.86 7.46 2.85
CA ALA A 50 -8.53 7.04 2.40
C ALA A 50 -8.42 7.08 0.85
N LYS A 51 -9.48 6.72 0.13
CA LYS A 51 -9.55 6.85 -1.33
C LYS A 51 -9.43 8.30 -1.79
N GLN A 52 -10.07 9.25 -1.09
CA GLN A 52 -9.94 10.68 -1.38
C GLN A 52 -8.49 11.15 -1.20
N LYS A 53 -7.84 10.77 -0.09
CA LYS A 53 -6.43 11.08 0.16
C LYS A 53 -5.51 10.48 -0.90
N ALA A 54 -5.69 9.20 -1.23
CA ALA A 54 -4.93 8.51 -2.26
C ALA A 54 -5.03 9.22 -3.61
N LYS A 55 -6.24 9.60 -4.04
CA LYS A 55 -6.47 10.32 -5.30
C LYS A 55 -5.81 11.70 -5.34
N SER A 56 -5.81 12.43 -4.22
CA SER A 56 -5.14 13.74 -4.14
C SER A 56 -3.65 13.65 -4.50
N GLY A 57 -2.99 12.54 -4.12
CA GLY A 57 -1.58 12.32 -4.43
C GLY A 57 -1.27 11.81 -5.85
N TRP A 58 -2.27 11.62 -6.72
CA TRP A 58 -2.03 11.10 -8.08
C TRP A 58 -1.64 12.17 -9.10
N GLY A 59 -1.88 13.45 -8.80
CA GLY A 59 -1.69 14.57 -9.73
C GLY A 59 -0.55 15.52 -9.35
N SER A 60 0.44 15.06 -8.57
CA SER A 60 1.67 15.80 -8.26
C SER A 60 2.87 15.21 -8.98
#